data_AF-A0A562BST8-F1
#
_entry.id   AF-A0A562BST8-F1
#
_cell.length_a   1.000
_cell.length_b   1.000
_cell.length_c   1.000
_cell.angle_alpha   90.00
_cell.angle_beta   90.00
_cell.angle_gamma   90.00
#
_symmetry.space_group_name_H-M   'P 1'
#
loop_
_entity.id
_entity.type
_entity.pdbx_description
1 polymer ?
#
loop_
_entity_poly.entity_id
_entity_poly.type
_entity_poly.pdbx_seq_one_letter_code
_entity_poly.pdbx_strand_id
1 'polypeptide(L)'
;MMNARRRPALPPRRHAATRLWALALAATFAAVTAAQASSPGRSARGADADVVRIALIADVPQWPAAEGPTQQLLESFAQRRLAFVIHAGGIKGDTESCADAVLGKRLELLQQSPLPLVYVPGETDWAECEHPVNGSFDPDERLARLRELFYPDDDSLGKRRIALTRQSDQARFRAYRENVRWTVGKVLMVGMNLPDDNNHYRAEAGRNGEFEDRREANRQWLSRAFSVAEQERLAGIVLVVHGDPQFGNGWEKRGKPTLLDGFMRHRERDGYLEFKRQLRELVARFDGQVLLVHSSVAGFAMDTPLRDARGKVLRHFTRVALPVGSTRQWTELTITPDARALFAVNLRDGPR
;
A
#
# COMPACT_ATOMS: atom_id res chain seq x y z
N MET A 1 5.71 48.20 -61.21
CA MET A 1 4.32 47.83 -60.84
C MET A 1 4.20 48.00 -59.32
N MET A 2 3.91 49.18 -58.76
CA MET A 2 2.58 49.78 -58.53
C MET A 2 1.52 48.70 -58.23
N ASN A 3 0.82 48.65 -57.10
CA ASN A 3 0.31 49.76 -56.29
C ASN A 3 -0.06 49.32 -54.86
N ALA A 4 0.11 50.24 -53.91
CA ALA A 4 -0.24 50.14 -52.48
C ALA A 4 -1.61 50.78 -52.20
N ARG A 5 -2.35 50.35 -51.17
CA ARG A 5 -3.40 51.13 -50.46
C ARG A 5 -3.49 50.63 -49.00
N ARG A 6 -2.91 51.31 -48.00
CA ARG A 6 -3.38 52.50 -47.22
C ARG A 6 -4.73 52.32 -46.49
N ARG A 7 -4.67 52.23 -45.16
CA ARG A 7 -5.70 52.71 -44.19
C ARG A 7 -5.72 54.25 -44.20
N PRO A 8 -6.78 54.97 -43.74
CA PRO A 8 -6.86 55.35 -42.31
C PRO A 8 -8.28 55.66 -41.71
N ALA A 9 -8.32 55.63 -40.38
CA ALA A 9 -8.97 56.50 -39.36
C ALA A 9 -10.43 57.08 -39.45
N LEU A 10 -11.10 57.00 -38.27
CA LEU A 10 -12.25 57.75 -37.70
C LEU A 10 -12.17 59.29 -37.85
N PRO A 11 -13.24 60.15 -37.71
CA PRO A 11 -14.16 60.29 -36.54
C PRO A 11 -15.57 60.93 -36.91
N PRO A 12 -16.31 61.80 -36.13
CA PRO A 12 -16.49 62.06 -34.68
C PRO A 12 -17.98 62.19 -34.15
N ARG A 13 -18.12 62.20 -32.81
CA ARG A 13 -18.95 63.01 -31.86
C ARG A 13 -20.50 63.20 -31.96
N ARG A 14 -21.14 62.85 -30.82
CA ARG A 14 -22.10 63.58 -29.93
C ARG A 14 -23.43 64.10 -30.50
N HIS A 15 -24.55 63.78 -29.83
CA HIS A 15 -25.47 64.77 -29.24
C HIS A 15 -26.39 64.11 -28.20
N ALA A 16 -26.60 64.83 -27.09
CA ALA A 16 -27.52 64.53 -26.01
C ALA A 16 -28.95 64.94 -26.38
N ALA A 17 -29.97 64.23 -25.87
CA ALA A 17 -31.29 64.80 -25.64
C ALA A 17 -32.06 63.98 -24.58
N THR A 18 -32.14 64.58 -23.41
CA THR A 18 -33.13 64.42 -22.35
C THR A 18 -34.57 64.35 -22.88
N ARG A 19 -35.38 63.41 -22.38
CA ARG A 19 -36.82 63.63 -22.14
C ARG A 19 -37.26 62.93 -20.86
N LEU A 20 -37.51 63.76 -19.87
CA LEU A 20 -38.31 63.50 -18.67
C LEU A 20 -39.76 63.22 -19.09
N TRP A 21 -40.37 62.16 -18.56
CA TRP A 21 -41.81 62.09 -18.35
C TRP A 21 -42.09 61.67 -16.91
N ALA A 22 -42.99 62.44 -16.30
CA ALA A 22 -43.28 62.48 -14.89
C ALA A 22 -44.35 61.44 -14.47
N LEU A 23 -44.18 60.97 -13.23
CA LEU A 23 -45.19 60.69 -12.19
C LEU A 23 -46.60 60.22 -12.59
N ALA A 24 -46.95 59.02 -12.10
CA ALA A 24 -48.24 58.80 -11.46
C ALA A 24 -48.08 57.81 -10.29
N LEU A 25 -48.35 58.32 -9.08
CA LEU A 25 -48.55 57.54 -7.86
C LEU A 25 -49.89 56.78 -7.96
N ALA A 26 -49.89 55.51 -7.53
CA ALA A 26 -51.04 54.93 -6.84
C ALA A 26 -50.56 53.80 -5.94
N ALA A 27 -50.71 54.01 -4.63
CA ALA A 27 -50.51 53.02 -3.59
C ALA A 27 -51.56 51.91 -3.70
N THR A 28 -51.24 50.68 -3.28
CA THR A 28 -51.88 50.04 -2.11
C THR A 28 -51.49 48.56 -1.93
N PHE A 29 -51.56 48.17 -0.66
CA PHE A 29 -51.66 46.85 -0.05
C PHE A 29 -50.40 45.99 0.19
N ALA A 30 -50.16 45.85 1.50
CA ALA A 30 -49.22 45.00 2.18
C ALA A 30 -49.46 43.51 1.92
N ALA A 31 -48.36 42.79 1.74
CA ALA A 31 -48.21 41.43 2.24
C ALA A 31 -46.77 41.28 2.73
N VAL A 32 -46.54 41.55 4.02
CA VAL A 32 -45.30 41.12 4.68
C VAL A 32 -45.44 39.61 4.87
N THR A 33 -45.04 38.84 3.87
CA THR A 33 -44.76 37.43 4.06
C THR A 33 -43.48 37.35 4.89
N ALA A 34 -43.62 37.06 6.18
CA ALA A 34 -42.52 36.58 7.00
C ALA A 34 -42.02 35.28 6.36
N ALA A 35 -41.01 35.40 5.50
CA ALA A 35 -40.22 34.26 5.05
C ALA A 35 -39.52 33.74 6.29
N GLN A 36 -40.12 32.73 6.93
CA GLN A 36 -39.40 31.88 7.85
C GLN A 36 -38.24 31.29 7.05
N ALA A 37 -37.05 31.85 7.23
CA ALA A 37 -35.81 31.21 6.88
C ALA A 37 -35.73 29.96 7.77
N SER A 38 -36.35 28.88 7.31
CA SER A 38 -36.03 27.53 7.72
C SER A 38 -34.56 27.36 7.39
N SER A 39 -33.72 27.61 8.40
CA SER A 39 -32.34 27.17 8.38
C SER A 39 -32.37 25.72 7.90
N PRO A 40 -31.67 25.35 6.82
CA PRO A 40 -31.58 23.95 6.46
C PRO A 40 -31.02 23.28 7.70
N GLY A 41 -31.87 22.51 8.36
CA GLY A 41 -31.49 21.69 9.49
C GLY A 41 -30.26 20.97 9.02
N ARG A 42 -29.14 21.25 9.70
CA ARG A 42 -27.90 20.52 9.53
C ARG A 42 -28.32 19.09 9.80
N SER A 43 -28.61 18.34 8.73
CA SER A 43 -28.83 16.92 8.85
C SER A 43 -27.53 16.45 9.45
N ALA A 44 -27.60 16.03 10.70
CA ALA A 44 -26.62 15.12 11.23
C ALA A 44 -26.71 13.91 10.30
N ARG A 45 -26.00 13.96 9.17
CA ARG A 45 -25.45 12.77 8.55
C ARG A 45 -24.66 12.15 9.67
N GLY A 46 -25.28 11.18 10.34
CA GLY A 46 -24.64 10.36 11.33
C GLY A 46 -23.31 9.92 10.77
N ALA A 47 -22.31 9.90 11.64
CA ALA A 47 -20.92 9.61 11.35
C ALA A 47 -20.73 8.14 10.90
N ASP A 48 -21.26 7.79 9.73
CA ASP A 48 -20.76 6.70 8.90
C ASP A 48 -19.82 7.35 7.89
N ALA A 49 -18.70 7.88 8.39
CA ALA A 49 -17.55 8.08 7.54
C ALA A 49 -17.15 6.68 7.07
N ASP A 50 -17.33 6.38 5.77
CA ASP A 50 -17.27 5.03 5.19
C ASP A 50 -16.17 4.16 5.83
N VAL A 51 -16.57 3.35 6.82
CA VAL A 51 -15.65 2.45 7.52
C VAL A 51 -15.24 1.36 6.54
N VAL A 52 -13.95 1.25 6.27
CA VAL A 52 -13.43 0.23 5.36
C VAL A 52 -12.82 -0.91 6.15
N ARG A 53 -13.21 -2.14 5.83
CA ARG A 53 -12.70 -3.36 6.49
C ARG A 53 -11.97 -4.20 5.46
N ILE A 54 -10.79 -4.68 5.83
CA ILE A 54 -9.85 -5.38 4.95
C ILE A 54 -9.41 -6.66 5.65
N ALA A 55 -9.37 -7.76 4.91
CA ALA A 55 -8.74 -8.99 5.39
C ALA A 55 -7.24 -8.96 5.07
N LEU A 56 -6.42 -9.27 6.08
CA LEU A 56 -4.98 -9.44 5.97
C LEU A 56 -4.67 -10.91 6.28
N ILE A 57 -3.97 -11.57 5.36
CA ILE A 57 -3.53 -12.97 5.47
C ILE A 57 -2.09 -13.08 4.98
N ALA A 58 -1.37 -14.09 5.47
CA ALA A 58 -0.02 -14.44 5.07
C ALA A 58 0.15 -15.96 5.18
N ASP A 59 1.06 -16.54 4.39
CA ASP A 59 1.44 -17.95 4.47
C ASP A 59 0.23 -18.90 4.44
N VAL A 60 -0.73 -18.65 3.53
CA VAL A 60 -1.89 -19.53 3.31
C VAL A 60 -2.15 -19.67 1.80
N PRO A 61 -2.15 -20.87 1.22
CA PRO A 61 -2.25 -22.15 1.92
C PRO A 61 -0.95 -22.59 2.59
N GLN A 62 0.19 -21.97 2.31
CA GLN A 62 1.50 -22.53 2.58
C GLN A 62 1.67 -23.90 1.90
N TRP A 63 0.94 -24.96 2.25
CA TRP A 63 1.13 -26.32 1.72
C TRP A 63 -0.14 -26.87 1.04
N PRO A 64 -0.07 -27.97 0.25
CA PRO A 64 -1.23 -28.47 -0.52
C PRO A 64 -2.45 -28.81 0.35
N ALA A 65 -2.20 -29.31 1.57
CA ALA A 65 -3.26 -29.67 2.52
C ALA A 65 -4.14 -28.47 2.94
N ALA A 66 -3.62 -27.25 2.82
CA ALA A 66 -4.32 -26.03 3.18
C ALA A 66 -4.96 -25.31 1.98
N GLU A 67 -4.86 -25.83 0.75
CA GLU A 67 -5.56 -25.27 -0.42
C GLU A 67 -7.07 -25.21 -0.21
N GLY A 68 -7.70 -26.33 0.17
CA GLY A 68 -9.13 -26.40 0.46
C GLY A 68 -9.56 -25.48 1.61
N PRO A 69 -8.91 -25.55 2.78
CA PRO A 69 -9.15 -24.60 3.87
C PRO A 69 -8.96 -23.12 3.48
N THR A 70 -8.01 -22.80 2.60
CA THR A 70 -7.78 -21.44 2.11
C THR A 70 -8.91 -20.98 1.21
N GLN A 71 -9.40 -21.86 0.32
CA GLN A 71 -10.58 -21.57 -0.49
C GLN A 71 -11.80 -21.28 0.39
N GLN A 72 -12.04 -22.09 1.42
CA GLN A 72 -13.14 -21.86 2.38
C GLN A 72 -12.99 -20.54 3.13
N LEU A 73 -11.76 -20.17 3.53
CA LEU A 73 -11.48 -18.89 4.16
C LEU A 73 -11.84 -17.72 3.22
N LEU A 74 -11.36 -17.76 1.97
CA LEU A 74 -11.67 -16.74 0.95
C LEU A 74 -13.17 -16.64 0.67
N GLU A 75 -13.88 -17.77 0.55
CA GLU A 75 -15.33 -17.80 0.38
C GLU A 75 -16.07 -17.18 1.56
N SER A 76 -15.61 -17.44 2.80
CA SER A 76 -16.20 -16.86 4.01
C SER A 76 -16.12 -15.33 4.03
N PHE A 77 -15.14 -14.73 3.34
CA PHE A 77 -14.99 -13.27 3.25
C PHE A 77 -16.12 -12.60 2.47
N ALA A 78 -16.79 -13.29 1.54
CA ALA A 78 -17.95 -12.73 0.83
C ALA A 78 -19.12 -12.38 1.75
N GLN A 79 -19.25 -13.11 2.86
CA GLN A 79 -20.32 -12.91 3.85
C GLN A 79 -19.96 -11.83 4.88
N ARG A 80 -18.72 -11.34 4.84
CA ARG A 80 -18.21 -10.29 5.72
C ARG A 80 -18.21 -8.99 4.91
N ARG A 81 -18.56 -7.86 5.54
CA ARG A 81 -18.55 -6.53 4.89
C ARG A 81 -17.11 -6.02 4.67
N LEU A 82 -16.31 -6.80 3.95
CA LEU A 82 -14.91 -6.55 3.62
C LEU A 82 -14.83 -5.95 2.21
N ALA A 83 -13.94 -4.97 2.03
CA ALA A 83 -13.72 -4.32 0.75
C ALA A 83 -12.83 -5.17 -0.17
N PHE A 84 -11.75 -5.73 0.38
CA PHE A 84 -10.77 -6.54 -0.33
C PHE A 84 -9.90 -7.34 0.66
N VAL A 85 -9.06 -8.22 0.10
CA VAL A 85 -8.07 -9.03 0.81
C VAL A 85 -6.67 -8.55 0.42
N ILE A 86 -5.75 -8.45 1.38
CA ILE A 86 -4.32 -8.36 1.12
C ILE A 86 -3.66 -9.65 1.60
N HIS A 87 -2.95 -10.31 0.68
CA HIS A 87 -2.14 -11.48 0.94
C HIS A 87 -0.67 -11.06 0.99
N ALA A 88 -0.11 -11.04 2.19
CA ALA A 88 1.30 -10.76 2.43
C ALA A 88 2.11 -12.05 2.26
N GLY A 89 2.19 -12.57 1.03
CA GLY A 89 3.04 -13.67 0.56
C GLY A 89 2.89 -15.02 1.25
N GLY A 90 3.75 -15.97 0.87
CA GLY A 90 3.76 -17.32 1.45
C GLY A 90 2.71 -18.23 0.81
N ILE A 91 2.56 -18.16 -0.52
CA ILE A 91 1.58 -18.99 -1.23
C ILE A 91 2.03 -20.45 -1.31
N LYS A 92 3.30 -20.74 -1.05
CA LYS A 92 3.84 -22.10 -0.98
C LYS A 92 4.78 -22.30 0.22
N GLY A 93 5.10 -23.55 0.53
CA GLY A 93 5.98 -23.93 1.62
C GLY A 93 7.46 -23.80 1.27
N ASP A 94 8.27 -23.67 2.30
CA ASP A 94 9.73 -23.82 2.28
C ASP A 94 10.18 -25.19 1.77
N THR A 95 9.32 -26.21 1.86
CA THR A 95 9.58 -27.58 1.40
C THR A 95 8.90 -27.94 0.07
N GLU A 96 8.18 -27.00 -0.55
CA GLU A 96 7.48 -27.23 -1.82
C GLU A 96 8.28 -26.76 -3.05
N SER A 97 8.13 -27.48 -4.16
CA SER A 97 8.75 -27.10 -5.43
C SER A 97 8.31 -25.71 -5.92
N CYS A 98 9.22 -24.95 -6.51
CA CYS A 98 8.92 -23.71 -7.22
C CYS A 98 8.53 -23.90 -8.69
N ALA A 99 8.19 -25.13 -9.09
CA ALA A 99 7.75 -25.43 -10.44
C ALA A 99 6.46 -24.68 -10.81
N ASP A 100 6.33 -24.37 -12.09
CA ASP A 100 5.18 -23.66 -12.67
C ASP A 100 3.82 -24.29 -12.31
N ALA A 101 3.76 -25.61 -12.16
CA ALA A 101 2.54 -26.31 -11.77
C ALA A 101 2.05 -25.88 -10.37
N VAL A 102 2.96 -25.70 -9.42
CA VAL A 102 2.63 -25.22 -8.06
C VAL A 102 2.18 -23.77 -8.12
N LEU A 103 2.95 -22.90 -8.78
CA LEU A 103 2.61 -21.48 -8.92
C LEU A 103 1.26 -21.27 -9.63
N GLY A 104 1.00 -22.02 -10.70
CA GLY A 104 -0.28 -22.00 -11.43
C GLY A 104 -1.45 -22.44 -10.54
N LYS A 105 -1.28 -23.52 -9.75
CA LYS A 105 -2.30 -23.98 -8.82
C LYS A 105 -2.62 -22.93 -7.74
N ARG A 106 -1.60 -22.24 -7.23
CA ARG A 106 -1.79 -21.15 -6.25
C ARG A 106 -2.47 -19.93 -6.88
N LEU A 107 -2.12 -19.58 -8.11
CA LEU A 107 -2.81 -18.52 -8.85
C LEU A 107 -4.30 -18.83 -9.03
N GLU A 108 -4.63 -20.05 -9.46
CA GLU A 108 -6.02 -20.50 -9.60
C GLU A 108 -6.79 -20.37 -8.29
N LEU A 109 -6.19 -20.78 -7.16
CA LEU A 109 -6.78 -20.66 -5.84
C LEU A 109 -7.05 -19.18 -5.46
N LEU A 110 -6.06 -18.30 -5.60
CA LEU A 110 -6.23 -16.88 -5.25
C LEU A 110 -7.25 -16.17 -6.17
N GLN A 111 -7.32 -16.55 -7.45
CA GLN A 111 -8.32 -16.04 -8.40
C GLN A 111 -9.76 -16.41 -8.02
N GLN A 112 -9.97 -17.45 -7.20
CA GLN A 112 -11.31 -17.81 -6.72
C GLN A 112 -11.84 -16.88 -5.64
N SER A 113 -11.00 -15.99 -5.08
CA SER A 113 -11.43 -14.98 -4.10
C SER A 113 -12.68 -14.22 -4.60
N PRO A 114 -13.78 -14.19 -3.83
CA PRO A 114 -14.97 -13.42 -4.20
C PRO A 114 -14.78 -11.90 -4.05
N LEU A 115 -13.76 -11.49 -3.29
CA LEU A 115 -13.34 -10.10 -3.14
C LEU A 115 -12.10 -9.83 -4.00
N PRO A 116 -11.80 -8.56 -4.33
CA PRO A 116 -10.49 -8.19 -4.84
C PRO A 116 -9.40 -8.68 -3.89
N LEU A 117 -8.33 -9.26 -4.45
CA LEU A 117 -7.20 -9.80 -3.71
C LEU A 117 -5.91 -9.18 -4.24
N VAL A 118 -5.20 -8.47 -3.37
CA VAL A 118 -3.87 -7.93 -3.67
C VAL A 118 -2.83 -8.84 -3.04
N TYR A 119 -1.94 -9.37 -3.87
CA TYR A 119 -0.87 -10.29 -3.46
C TYR A 119 0.49 -9.60 -3.53
N VAL A 120 1.21 -9.62 -2.40
CA VAL A 120 2.61 -9.19 -2.26
C VAL A 120 3.46 -10.45 -2.08
N PRO A 121 4.58 -10.62 -2.80
CA PRO A 121 5.34 -11.87 -2.74
C PRO A 121 6.14 -12.02 -1.44
N GLY A 122 6.28 -13.26 -0.97
CA GLY A 122 7.12 -13.67 0.16
C GLY A 122 8.42 -14.36 -0.24
N GLU A 123 9.27 -14.69 0.73
CA GLU A 123 10.55 -15.39 0.48
C GLU A 123 10.34 -16.78 -0.10
N THR A 124 9.39 -17.54 0.45
CA THR A 124 9.11 -18.89 -0.05
C THR A 124 8.60 -18.84 -1.48
N ASP A 125 7.98 -17.76 -1.93
CA ASP A 125 7.39 -17.70 -3.26
C ASP A 125 8.43 -17.68 -4.39
N TRP A 126 9.66 -17.19 -4.12
CA TRP A 126 10.72 -17.07 -5.13
C TRP A 126 12.16 -17.11 -4.58
N ALA A 127 12.44 -16.50 -3.44
CA ALA A 127 13.80 -16.28 -2.92
C ALA A 127 14.47 -17.59 -2.46
N GLU A 128 13.69 -18.49 -1.88
CA GLU A 128 14.16 -19.79 -1.38
C GLU A 128 14.20 -20.88 -2.47
N CYS A 129 13.82 -20.55 -3.69
CA CYS A 129 13.69 -21.53 -4.77
C CYS A 129 15.01 -22.20 -5.20
N GLU A 130 16.14 -21.60 -4.82
CA GLU A 130 17.48 -22.15 -5.04
C GLU A 130 17.77 -23.40 -4.19
N HIS A 131 17.01 -23.63 -3.11
CA HIS A 131 17.24 -24.79 -2.28
C HIS A 131 16.88 -26.10 -3.03
N PRO A 132 17.66 -27.19 -2.82
CA PRO A 132 17.42 -28.46 -3.52
C PRO A 132 16.01 -29.02 -3.36
N VAL A 133 15.45 -28.88 -2.17
CA VAL A 133 14.08 -29.29 -1.82
C VAL A 133 13.02 -28.53 -2.64
N ASN A 134 13.30 -27.30 -3.05
CA ASN A 134 12.39 -26.48 -3.87
C ASN A 134 12.63 -26.67 -5.38
N GLY A 135 13.63 -27.46 -5.78
CA GLY A 135 13.94 -27.77 -7.17
C GLY A 135 15.18 -27.08 -7.74
N SER A 136 15.98 -26.38 -6.91
CA SER A 136 17.21 -25.69 -7.34
C SER A 136 17.00 -24.70 -8.50
N PHE A 137 15.88 -23.98 -8.48
CA PHE A 137 15.61 -22.95 -9.48
C PHE A 137 16.44 -21.70 -9.20
N ASP A 138 16.67 -20.90 -10.24
CA ASP A 138 17.22 -19.55 -10.08
C ASP A 138 16.14 -18.63 -9.47
N PRO A 139 16.41 -17.98 -8.31
CA PRO A 139 15.43 -17.11 -7.66
C PRO A 139 14.98 -15.92 -8.52
N ASP A 140 15.88 -15.31 -9.29
CA ASP A 140 15.56 -14.15 -10.13
C ASP A 140 14.62 -14.55 -11.27
N GLU A 141 14.87 -15.73 -11.84
CA GLU A 141 14.00 -16.33 -12.85
C GLU A 141 12.62 -16.67 -12.25
N ARG A 142 12.56 -17.23 -11.04
CA ARG A 142 11.28 -17.49 -10.35
C ARG A 142 10.54 -16.20 -10.00
N LEU A 143 11.22 -15.14 -9.61
CA LEU A 143 10.62 -13.82 -9.39
C LEU A 143 10.08 -13.22 -10.69
N ALA A 144 10.81 -13.37 -11.81
CA ALA A 144 10.30 -12.99 -13.13
C ALA A 144 9.04 -13.78 -13.48
N ARG A 145 9.03 -15.09 -13.19
CA ARG A 145 7.87 -15.95 -13.43
C ARG A 145 6.65 -15.56 -12.60
N LEU A 146 6.83 -15.23 -11.31
CA LEU A 146 5.76 -14.68 -10.48
C LEU A 146 5.19 -13.40 -11.09
N ARG A 147 6.06 -12.51 -11.60
CA ARG A 147 5.60 -11.24 -12.20
C ARG A 147 4.73 -11.46 -13.43
N GLU A 148 5.07 -12.42 -14.27
CA GLU A 148 4.26 -12.80 -15.44
C GLU A 148 2.90 -13.36 -15.03
N LEU A 149 2.87 -14.24 -14.03
CA LEU A 149 1.68 -14.99 -13.64
C LEU A 149 0.72 -14.17 -12.77
N PHE A 150 1.24 -13.47 -11.76
CA PHE A 150 0.43 -12.81 -10.73
C PHE A 150 0.20 -11.32 -11.02
N TYR A 151 1.01 -10.70 -11.87
CA TYR A 151 0.90 -9.27 -12.22
C TYR A 151 0.80 -9.01 -13.73
N PRO A 152 -0.02 -9.76 -14.50
CA PRO A 152 -0.06 -9.62 -15.96
C PRO A 152 -0.58 -8.25 -16.41
N ASP A 153 -1.40 -7.60 -15.59
CA ASP A 153 -2.03 -6.31 -15.82
C ASP A 153 -1.97 -5.46 -14.53
N ASP A 154 -2.61 -4.28 -14.58
CA ASP A 154 -2.62 -3.32 -13.47
C ASP A 154 -3.85 -3.49 -12.57
N ASP A 155 -4.51 -4.66 -12.62
CA ASP A 155 -5.63 -5.01 -11.75
C ASP A 155 -5.21 -5.96 -10.61
N SER A 156 -6.05 -6.06 -9.59
CA SER A 156 -5.93 -7.08 -8.53
C SER A 156 -6.37 -8.47 -9.01
N LEU A 157 -6.00 -9.50 -8.25
CA LEU A 157 -6.53 -10.86 -8.40
C LEU A 157 -7.97 -10.94 -7.87
N GLY A 158 -8.61 -12.10 -8.10
CA GLY A 158 -9.94 -12.44 -7.60
C GLY A 158 -11.04 -12.23 -8.65
N LYS A 159 -12.24 -12.72 -8.33
CA LYS A 159 -13.43 -12.62 -9.19
C LYS A 159 -13.89 -11.19 -9.42
N ARG A 160 -13.63 -10.31 -8.47
CA ARG A 160 -13.80 -8.85 -8.59
C ARG A 160 -12.44 -8.21 -8.54
N ARG A 161 -12.20 -7.21 -9.38
CA ARG A 161 -10.91 -6.56 -9.49
C ARG A 161 -11.00 -5.08 -9.11
N ILE A 162 -9.89 -4.57 -8.57
CA ILE A 162 -9.66 -3.12 -8.42
C ILE A 162 -8.44 -2.74 -9.24
N ALA A 163 -8.48 -1.52 -9.78
CA ALA A 163 -7.32 -0.95 -10.47
C ALA A 163 -6.24 -0.58 -9.45
N LEU A 164 -4.99 -0.87 -9.80
CA LEU A 164 -3.81 -0.69 -8.97
C LEU A 164 -2.78 0.17 -9.72
N THR A 165 -2.01 0.97 -8.98
CA THR A 165 -0.82 1.61 -9.55
C THR A 165 0.39 0.75 -9.24
N ARG A 166 1.13 0.36 -10.26
CA ARG A 166 2.34 -0.47 -10.09
C ARG A 166 3.59 0.37 -10.24
N GLN A 167 4.69 -0.07 -9.62
CA GLN A 167 5.97 0.63 -9.79
C GLN A 167 6.44 0.62 -11.25
N SER A 168 6.08 -0.43 -12.00
CA SER A 168 6.38 -0.60 -13.42
C SER A 168 5.88 0.51 -14.35
N ASP A 169 4.95 1.34 -13.91
CA ASP A 169 4.49 2.53 -14.65
C ASP A 169 5.62 3.54 -14.86
N GLN A 170 6.63 3.48 -14.00
CA GLN A 170 7.84 4.28 -14.12
C GLN A 170 8.83 3.58 -15.05
N ALA A 171 9.21 4.25 -16.15
CA ALA A 171 10.09 3.69 -17.17
C ALA A 171 11.41 3.11 -16.63
N ARG A 172 11.96 3.67 -15.54
CA ARG A 172 13.17 3.18 -14.88
C ARG A 172 12.97 1.86 -14.13
N PHE A 173 11.75 1.55 -13.72
CA PHE A 173 11.41 0.43 -12.83
C PHE A 173 10.41 -0.54 -13.48
N ARG A 174 10.37 -0.64 -14.81
CA ARG A 174 9.42 -1.50 -15.56
C ARG A 174 9.40 -2.97 -15.09
N ALA A 175 10.53 -3.48 -14.60
CA ALA A 175 10.64 -4.84 -14.11
C ALA A 175 9.91 -5.09 -12.77
N TYR A 176 9.66 -4.05 -11.96
CA TYR A 176 9.15 -4.19 -10.59
C TYR A 176 7.61 -4.12 -10.55
N ARG A 177 6.94 -5.06 -11.22
CA ARG A 177 5.46 -5.12 -11.29
C ARG A 177 4.81 -5.51 -9.97
N GLU A 178 5.55 -6.19 -9.10
CA GLU A 178 5.09 -6.69 -7.80
C GLU A 178 4.87 -5.59 -6.76
N ASN A 179 5.54 -4.44 -6.92
CA ASN A 179 5.36 -3.28 -6.06
C ASN A 179 4.12 -2.49 -6.48
N VAL A 180 3.22 -2.24 -5.53
CA VAL A 180 1.86 -1.79 -5.82
C VAL A 180 1.33 -0.78 -4.81
N ARG A 181 0.45 0.12 -5.25
CA ARG A 181 -0.24 1.08 -4.37
C ARG A 181 -1.61 1.46 -4.91
N TRP A 182 -2.52 1.82 -4.02
CA TRP A 182 -3.84 2.34 -4.33
C TRP A 182 -4.39 3.08 -3.11
N THR A 183 -5.38 3.95 -3.32
CA THR A 183 -5.96 4.76 -2.26
C THR A 183 -7.32 4.21 -1.83
N VAL A 184 -7.56 4.20 -0.52
CA VAL A 184 -8.82 3.79 0.10
C VAL A 184 -9.24 4.89 1.07
N GLY A 185 -10.23 5.68 0.69
CA GLY A 185 -10.59 6.90 1.43
C GLY A 185 -9.40 7.85 1.52
N LYS A 186 -8.96 8.18 2.74
CA LYS A 186 -7.75 9.00 3.00
C LYS A 186 -6.53 8.16 3.39
N VAL A 187 -6.44 6.90 2.96
CA VAL A 187 -5.33 5.99 3.29
C VAL A 187 -4.68 5.48 2.02
N LEU A 188 -3.35 5.58 1.95
CA LEU A 188 -2.57 4.95 0.89
C LEU A 188 -2.20 3.53 1.30
N MET A 189 -2.59 2.56 0.48
CA MET A 189 -2.12 1.18 0.59
C MET A 189 -0.85 1.02 -0.24
N VAL A 190 0.16 0.33 0.28
CA VAL A 190 1.45 0.13 -0.37
C VAL A 190 1.89 -1.32 -0.15
N GLY A 191 2.03 -2.10 -1.22
CA GLY A 191 2.66 -3.42 -1.20
C GLY A 191 4.08 -3.35 -1.74
N MET A 192 5.02 -4.03 -1.08
CA MET A 192 6.42 -4.06 -1.47
C MET A 192 7.05 -5.44 -1.33
N ASN A 193 7.82 -5.86 -2.33
CA ASN A 193 8.63 -7.07 -2.26
C ASN A 193 9.83 -6.86 -1.32
N LEU A 194 9.67 -7.35 -0.10
CA LEU A 194 10.66 -7.32 0.97
C LEU A 194 10.55 -8.68 1.72
N PRO A 195 11.27 -9.72 1.27
CA PRO A 195 11.17 -11.12 1.76
C PRO A 195 11.84 -11.35 3.12
N ASP A 196 11.44 -12.36 3.90
CA ASP A 196 11.85 -12.61 5.31
C ASP A 196 13.29 -13.13 5.51
N ASP A 197 13.93 -13.70 4.47
CA ASP A 197 15.33 -14.19 4.50
C ASP A 197 16.36 -13.04 4.42
N ASN A 198 16.40 -12.19 5.45
CA ASN A 198 17.27 -11.01 5.51
C ASN A 198 17.16 -10.12 4.25
N ASN A 199 15.93 -9.95 3.73
CA ASN A 199 15.67 -9.25 2.47
C ASN A 199 16.45 -9.87 1.29
N HIS A 200 16.66 -11.18 1.27
CA HIS A 200 17.47 -11.89 0.27
C HIS A 200 18.88 -11.31 0.09
N TYR A 201 19.50 -10.83 1.17
CA TYR A 201 20.89 -10.41 1.13
C TYR A 201 21.83 -11.62 1.18
N ARG A 202 22.76 -11.73 0.23
CA ARG A 202 23.77 -12.81 0.17
C ARG A 202 25.16 -12.30 0.53
N ALA A 203 25.88 -13.02 1.39
CA ALA A 203 27.22 -12.65 1.84
C ALA A 203 28.34 -13.20 0.93
N GLU A 204 28.09 -13.29 -0.38
CA GLU A 204 29.00 -13.90 -1.35
C GLU A 204 30.03 -12.91 -1.88
N ALA A 205 31.15 -13.42 -2.41
CA ALA A 205 32.26 -12.62 -2.95
C ALA A 205 31.94 -11.87 -4.27
N GLY A 206 30.69 -11.92 -4.72
CA GLY A 206 30.17 -11.28 -5.93
C GLY A 206 29.23 -10.11 -5.65
N ARG A 207 28.61 -9.59 -6.71
CA ARG A 207 27.59 -8.54 -6.59
C ARG A 207 26.25 -9.15 -6.20
N ASN A 208 25.62 -8.56 -5.19
CA ASN A 208 24.23 -8.84 -4.81
C ASN A 208 23.28 -8.12 -5.79
N GLY A 209 23.34 -8.46 -7.08
CA GLY A 209 22.72 -7.68 -8.16
C GLY A 209 21.22 -7.47 -7.93
N GLU A 210 20.49 -8.57 -7.73
CA GLU A 210 19.07 -8.57 -7.42
C GLU A 210 18.76 -7.68 -6.21
N PHE A 211 19.36 -7.98 -5.05
CA PHE A 211 19.11 -7.24 -3.80
C PHE A 211 19.44 -5.75 -3.93
N GLU A 212 20.56 -5.39 -4.54
CA GLU A 212 20.99 -3.99 -4.68
C GLU A 212 20.02 -3.19 -5.55
N ASP A 213 19.60 -3.78 -6.66
CA ASP A 213 18.70 -3.15 -7.62
C ASP A 213 17.26 -3.08 -7.06
N ARG A 214 16.77 -4.16 -6.43
CA ARG A 214 15.48 -4.17 -5.72
C ARG A 214 15.48 -3.20 -4.55
N ARG A 215 16.55 -3.11 -3.77
CA ARG A 215 16.69 -2.13 -2.68
C ARG A 215 16.56 -0.70 -3.21
N GLU A 216 17.17 -0.37 -4.35
CA GLU A 216 17.04 0.96 -4.96
C GLU A 216 15.62 1.22 -5.47
N ALA A 217 15.00 0.23 -6.12
CA ALA A 217 13.60 0.30 -6.54
C ALA A 217 12.67 0.52 -5.34
N ASN A 218 12.81 -0.28 -4.29
CA ASN A 218 12.02 -0.17 -3.06
C ASN A 218 12.24 1.16 -2.35
N ARG A 219 13.49 1.66 -2.30
CA ARG A 219 13.82 2.96 -1.73
C ARG A 219 13.05 4.07 -2.45
N GLN A 220 13.05 4.06 -3.78
CA GLN A 220 12.33 5.05 -4.57
C GLN A 220 10.81 4.93 -4.40
N TRP A 221 10.30 3.70 -4.40
CA TRP A 221 8.87 3.42 -4.24
C TRP A 221 8.33 3.92 -2.90
N LEU A 222 9.03 3.59 -1.81
CA LEU A 222 8.68 4.04 -0.46
C LEU A 222 8.72 5.56 -0.35
N SER A 223 9.77 6.20 -0.87
CA SER A 223 9.86 7.66 -0.89
C SER A 223 8.67 8.28 -1.64
N ARG A 224 8.31 7.74 -2.80
CA ARG A 224 7.21 8.27 -3.60
C ARG A 224 5.86 8.05 -2.93
N ALA A 225 5.66 6.95 -2.22
CA ALA A 225 4.43 6.68 -1.46
C ALA A 225 4.19 7.76 -0.39
N PHE A 226 5.22 8.09 0.40
CA PHE A 226 5.11 9.17 1.39
C PHE A 226 4.89 10.54 0.74
N SER A 227 5.59 10.84 -0.37
CA SER A 227 5.34 12.10 -1.09
C SER A 227 3.93 12.20 -1.66
N VAL A 228 3.35 11.10 -2.16
CA VAL A 228 1.94 11.06 -2.60
C VAL A 228 1.02 11.32 -1.41
N ALA A 229 1.24 10.65 -0.28
CA ALA A 229 0.43 10.83 0.91
C ALA A 229 0.48 12.27 1.45
N GLU A 230 1.64 12.92 1.44
CA GLU A 230 1.78 14.33 1.82
C GLU A 230 1.09 15.27 0.83
N GLN A 231 1.30 15.06 -0.48
CA GLN A 231 0.69 15.88 -1.54
C GLN A 231 -0.84 15.82 -1.52
N GLU A 232 -1.39 14.64 -1.30
CA GLU A 232 -2.84 14.40 -1.25
C GLU A 232 -3.42 14.59 0.15
N ARG A 233 -2.59 14.92 1.16
CA ARG A 233 -2.99 15.10 2.56
C ARG A 233 -3.74 13.89 3.13
N LEU A 234 -3.22 12.71 2.84
CA LEU A 234 -3.76 11.45 3.32
C LEU A 234 -3.56 11.32 4.84
N ALA A 235 -4.54 10.73 5.51
CA ALA A 235 -4.56 10.53 6.95
C ALA A 235 -3.64 9.38 7.40
N GLY A 236 -3.29 8.47 6.50
CA GLY A 236 -2.37 7.40 6.82
C GLY A 236 -1.85 6.59 5.64
N ILE A 237 -0.90 5.71 5.95
CA ILE A 237 -0.27 4.76 5.03
C ILE A 237 -0.33 3.37 5.66
N VAL A 238 -0.73 2.37 4.88
CA VAL A 238 -0.58 0.96 5.22
C VAL A 238 0.48 0.37 4.29
N LEU A 239 1.62 -0.01 4.86
CA LEU A 239 2.71 -0.66 4.16
C LEU A 239 2.67 -2.17 4.45
N VAL A 240 2.57 -2.97 3.41
CA VAL A 240 2.52 -4.43 3.48
C VAL A 240 3.76 -5.01 2.83
N VAL A 241 4.45 -5.85 3.59
CA VAL A 241 5.65 -6.60 3.19
C VAL A 241 5.50 -8.04 3.68
N HIS A 242 6.38 -8.94 3.25
CA HIS A 242 6.43 -10.26 3.84
C HIS A 242 7.29 -10.27 5.11
N GLY A 243 8.57 -9.92 4.97
CA GLY A 243 9.57 -10.12 6.01
C GLY A 243 9.45 -9.21 7.21
N ASP A 244 9.86 -9.72 8.38
CA ASP A 244 10.10 -8.93 9.59
C ASP A 244 11.38 -8.11 9.42
N PRO A 245 11.34 -6.76 9.42
CA PRO A 245 12.54 -5.94 9.34
C PRO A 245 13.45 -6.03 10.58
N GLN A 246 13.04 -6.75 11.63
CA GLN A 246 13.80 -7.00 12.86
C GLN A 246 14.19 -5.70 13.59
N PHE A 247 13.21 -4.87 13.94
CA PHE A 247 13.47 -3.59 14.64
C PHE A 247 14.17 -3.76 16.00
N GLY A 248 14.11 -4.94 16.62
CA GLY A 248 14.76 -5.25 17.90
C GLY A 248 16.24 -5.64 17.82
N ASN A 249 16.85 -5.77 16.64
CA ASN A 249 18.20 -6.31 16.46
C ASN A 249 19.35 -5.32 16.74
N GLY A 250 19.05 -4.16 17.33
CA GLY A 250 20.02 -3.09 17.63
C GLY A 250 20.53 -2.31 16.41
N TRP A 251 19.80 -2.33 15.29
CA TRP A 251 20.16 -1.63 14.04
C TRP A 251 20.43 -0.14 14.21
N GLU A 252 19.85 0.54 15.19
CA GLU A 252 20.03 1.98 15.44
C GLU A 252 21.48 2.32 15.81
N LYS A 253 22.19 1.36 16.42
CA LYS A 253 23.60 1.49 16.81
C LYS A 253 24.56 1.11 15.67
N ARG A 254 24.05 0.56 14.56
CA ARG A 254 24.86 0.18 13.41
C ARG A 254 25.25 1.48 12.68
N GLY A 255 26.49 1.94 12.93
CA GLY A 255 27.08 3.13 12.31
C GLY A 255 27.58 2.87 10.88
N LYS A 256 28.54 3.69 10.42
CA LYS A 256 29.34 3.35 9.23
C LYS A 256 30.30 2.21 9.60
N PRO A 257 30.56 1.24 8.70
CA PRO A 257 31.56 0.21 8.94
C PRO A 257 32.88 0.87 9.34
N THR A 258 33.44 0.45 10.46
CA THR A 258 34.77 0.88 10.92
C THR A 258 35.82 -0.12 10.44
N LEU A 259 37.09 0.29 10.40
CA LEU A 259 38.19 -0.64 10.11
C LEU A 259 38.20 -1.83 11.09
N LEU A 260 37.75 -1.61 12.34
CA LEU A 260 37.64 -2.64 13.37
C LEU A 260 36.56 -3.70 13.06
N ASP A 261 35.48 -3.33 12.36
CA ASP A 261 34.45 -4.28 11.91
C ASP A 261 35.01 -5.26 10.85
N GLY A 262 36.05 -4.86 10.11
CA GLY A 262 36.77 -5.75 9.20
C GLY A 262 37.70 -6.76 9.91
N PHE A 263 38.19 -6.43 11.10
CA PHE A 263 38.98 -7.35 11.94
C PHE A 263 38.10 -8.30 12.76
N MET A 264 36.90 -7.87 13.12
CA MET A 264 35.91 -8.68 13.83
C MET A 264 35.01 -9.39 12.83
N ARG A 265 35.35 -10.64 12.46
CA ARG A 265 34.58 -11.52 11.53
C ARG A 265 33.15 -11.89 11.99
N HIS A 266 32.38 -11.02 12.65
CA HIS A 266 31.10 -11.43 13.28
C HIS A 266 30.00 -10.37 13.31
N ARG A 267 29.84 -9.55 12.27
CA ARG A 267 28.55 -8.87 12.06
C ARG A 267 28.01 -9.14 10.67
N GLU A 268 27.06 -10.06 10.61
CA GLU A 268 26.22 -10.25 9.42
C GLU A 268 25.58 -8.92 9.03
N ARG A 269 25.60 -8.62 7.74
CA ARG A 269 24.96 -7.42 7.21
C ARG A 269 23.44 -7.55 7.36
N ASP A 270 22.86 -6.48 7.85
CA ASP A 270 21.43 -6.27 7.91
C ASP A 270 20.90 -5.88 6.52
N GLY A 271 20.21 -6.79 5.85
CA GLY A 271 19.59 -6.55 4.54
C GLY A 271 18.42 -5.56 4.60
N TYR A 272 17.91 -5.26 5.79
CA TYR A 272 16.84 -4.28 6.02
C TYR A 272 17.34 -2.92 6.48
N LEU A 273 18.65 -2.71 6.68
CA LEU A 273 19.15 -1.49 7.33
C LEU A 273 18.77 -0.21 6.60
N GLU A 274 18.94 -0.19 5.29
CA GLU A 274 18.59 0.96 4.46
C GLU A 274 17.08 1.22 4.49
N PHE A 275 16.26 0.16 4.43
CA PHE A 275 14.80 0.25 4.57
C PHE A 275 14.41 0.84 5.94
N LYS A 276 14.94 0.31 7.04
CA LYS A 276 14.65 0.79 8.41
C LYS A 276 15.04 2.25 8.60
N ARG A 277 16.22 2.65 8.11
CA ARG A 277 16.70 4.04 8.18
C ARG A 277 15.77 4.97 7.41
N GLN A 278 15.43 4.60 6.18
CA GLN A 278 14.54 5.41 5.36
C GLN A 278 13.13 5.50 5.95
N LEU A 279 12.56 4.37 6.40
CA LEU A 279 11.24 4.34 7.01
C LEU A 279 11.18 5.23 8.25
N ARG A 280 12.20 5.19 9.12
CA ARG A 280 12.32 6.11 10.26
C ARG A 280 12.27 7.58 9.85
N GLU A 281 13.03 7.95 8.83
CA GLU A 281 13.11 9.35 8.37
C GLU A 281 11.79 9.82 7.75
N LEU A 282 11.14 8.98 6.96
CA LEU A 282 9.85 9.29 6.34
C LEU A 282 8.73 9.37 7.38
N VAL A 283 8.63 8.38 8.27
CA VAL A 283 7.65 8.38 9.37
C VAL A 283 7.85 9.61 10.27
N ALA A 284 9.08 9.97 10.62
CA ALA A 284 9.33 11.11 11.50
C ALA A 284 8.86 12.47 10.93
N ARG A 285 8.65 12.57 9.62
CA ARG A 285 8.19 13.79 8.93
C ARG A 285 6.72 13.75 8.52
N PHE A 286 6.13 12.57 8.47
CA PHE A 286 4.74 12.39 8.07
C PHE A 286 3.81 12.61 9.26
N ASP A 287 2.82 13.49 9.07
CA ASP A 287 1.85 13.86 10.12
C ASP A 287 0.75 12.79 10.33
N GLY A 288 0.55 11.90 9.35
CA GLY A 288 -0.46 10.84 9.39
C GLY A 288 -0.01 9.57 10.11
N GLN A 289 -0.92 8.60 10.26
CA GLN A 289 -0.62 7.30 10.88
C GLN A 289 0.01 6.33 9.87
N VAL A 290 1.02 5.56 10.27
CA VAL A 290 1.69 4.57 9.44
C VAL A 290 1.54 3.19 10.07
N LEU A 291 0.98 2.25 9.33
CA LEU A 291 0.85 0.85 9.70
C LEU A 291 1.80 0.02 8.84
N LEU A 292 2.74 -0.71 9.44
CA LEU A 292 3.54 -1.73 8.78
C LEU A 292 2.94 -3.10 9.09
N VAL A 293 2.60 -3.88 8.06
CA VAL A 293 2.08 -5.23 8.15
C VAL A 293 3.10 -6.20 7.55
N HIS A 294 3.44 -7.26 8.29
CA HIS A 294 4.35 -8.31 7.84
C HIS A 294 3.89 -9.68 8.35
N SER A 295 4.40 -10.77 7.77
CA SER A 295 4.17 -12.14 8.24
C SER A 295 5.08 -12.46 9.43
N SER A 296 4.66 -13.38 10.30
CA SER A 296 5.41 -13.74 11.50
C SER A 296 5.12 -15.16 11.98
N VAL A 297 6.17 -15.97 12.04
CA VAL A 297 6.15 -17.30 12.67
C VAL A 297 5.89 -17.23 14.19
N ALA A 298 6.09 -16.07 14.82
CA ALA A 298 5.76 -15.87 16.24
C ALA A 298 4.26 -15.62 16.50
N GLY A 299 3.43 -15.58 15.44
CA GLY A 299 2.00 -15.33 15.52
C GLY A 299 1.64 -13.84 15.52
N PHE A 300 0.39 -13.56 15.89
CA PHE A 300 -0.17 -12.20 15.88
C PHE A 300 0.43 -11.33 16.99
N ALA A 301 0.97 -10.18 16.62
CA ALA A 301 1.45 -9.16 17.56
C ALA A 301 1.31 -7.75 16.99
N MET A 302 1.24 -6.77 17.89
CA MET A 302 1.22 -5.35 17.54
C MET A 302 2.13 -4.55 18.48
N ASP A 303 2.98 -3.69 17.92
CA ASP A 303 3.86 -2.83 18.69
C ASP A 303 4.20 -1.51 17.95
N THR A 304 4.94 -0.63 18.63
CA THR A 304 5.40 0.66 18.10
C THR A 304 6.93 0.75 18.22
N PRO A 305 7.68 -0.01 17.40
CA PRO A 305 9.10 -0.27 17.65
C PRO A 305 10.02 0.87 17.14
N LEU A 306 9.48 1.79 16.33
CA LEU A 306 10.29 2.79 15.64
C LEU A 306 10.55 4.02 16.51
N ARG A 307 11.82 4.44 16.56
CA ARG A 307 12.29 5.62 17.30
C ARG A 307 12.91 6.64 16.35
N ASP A 308 12.74 7.93 16.65
CA ASP A 308 13.42 9.00 15.94
C ASP A 308 14.93 9.02 16.25
N ALA A 309 15.69 9.88 15.57
CA ALA A 309 17.13 10.00 15.77
C ALA A 309 17.54 10.42 17.19
N ARG A 310 16.61 10.94 18.00
CA ARG A 310 16.81 11.32 19.41
C ARG A 310 16.34 10.23 20.38
N GLY A 311 15.92 9.08 19.87
CA GLY A 311 15.42 7.95 20.67
C GLY A 311 13.95 8.05 21.08
N LYS A 312 13.23 9.10 20.65
CA LYS A 312 11.80 9.27 20.95
C LYS A 312 10.97 8.29 20.12
N VAL A 313 10.07 7.57 20.77
CA VAL A 313 9.14 6.65 20.10
C VAL A 313 8.21 7.42 19.14
N LEU A 314 8.13 6.97 17.90
CA LEU A 314 7.22 7.50 16.88
C LEU A 314 5.84 6.87 17.05
N ARG A 315 5.00 7.45 17.92
CA ARG A 315 3.70 6.89 18.34
C ARG A 315 2.67 6.73 17.22
N HIS A 316 2.85 7.43 16.11
CA HIS A 316 2.01 7.32 14.91
C HIS A 316 2.46 6.20 13.96
N PHE A 317 3.47 5.42 14.33
CA PHE A 317 3.87 4.20 13.65
C PHE A 317 3.41 2.97 14.44
N THR A 318 2.79 2.00 13.78
CA THR A 318 2.43 0.71 14.38
C THR A 318 2.88 -0.40 13.45
N ARG A 319 3.52 -1.42 14.01
CA ARG A 319 3.83 -2.66 13.31
C ARG A 319 2.82 -3.73 13.72
N VAL A 320 2.38 -4.51 12.75
CA VAL A 320 1.46 -5.64 12.88
C VAL A 320 2.15 -6.86 12.30
N ALA A 321 2.33 -7.87 13.15
CA ALA A 321 2.75 -9.20 12.76
C ALA A 321 1.50 -10.05 12.50
N LEU A 322 1.37 -10.61 11.30
CA LEU A 322 0.29 -11.52 10.93
C LEU A 322 0.62 -12.95 11.37
N PRO A 323 -0.38 -13.72 11.85
CA PRO A 323 -0.20 -15.15 12.01
C PRO A 323 -0.01 -15.82 10.63
N VAL A 324 0.77 -16.90 10.61
CA VAL A 324 1.16 -17.62 9.39
C VAL A 324 0.67 -19.07 9.44
N GLY A 325 0.50 -19.72 8.28
CA GLY A 325 0.32 -21.17 8.19
C GLY A 325 -1.01 -21.71 8.73
N SER A 326 -2.00 -20.85 9.01
CA SER A 326 -3.29 -21.28 9.58
C SER A 326 -4.46 -20.49 9.00
N THR A 327 -5.43 -21.21 8.43
CA THR A 327 -6.69 -20.63 7.96
C THR A 327 -7.73 -20.46 9.06
N ARG A 328 -7.44 -20.94 10.27
CA ARG A 328 -8.33 -20.82 11.44
C ARG A 328 -8.34 -19.42 12.02
N GLN A 329 -7.34 -18.61 11.71
CA GLN A 329 -7.26 -17.22 12.15
C GLN A 329 -6.83 -16.33 10.98
N TRP A 330 -7.36 -15.11 10.95
CA TRP A 330 -6.97 -14.09 9.99
C TRP A 330 -7.07 -12.71 10.66
N THR A 331 -6.45 -11.69 10.08
CA THR A 331 -6.42 -10.36 10.69
C THR A 331 -7.35 -9.41 9.95
N GLU A 332 -8.23 -8.73 10.67
CA GLU A 332 -9.08 -7.67 10.13
C GLU A 332 -8.45 -6.31 10.42
N LEU A 333 -8.18 -5.54 9.35
CA LEU A 333 -7.88 -4.13 9.43
C LEU A 333 -9.16 -3.32 9.19
N THR A 334 -9.52 -2.48 10.16
CA THR A 334 -10.60 -1.50 10.05
C THR A 334 -10.00 -0.11 9.96
N ILE A 335 -10.44 0.64 8.94
CA ILE A 335 -10.09 2.04 8.71
C ILE A 335 -11.31 2.88 9.00
N THR A 336 -11.19 3.76 10.00
CA THR A 336 -12.26 4.70 10.38
C THR A 336 -11.77 6.11 10.09
N PRO A 337 -12.22 6.73 8.97
CA PRO A 337 -11.81 8.08 8.62
C PRO A 337 -12.13 9.08 9.74
N ASP A 338 -11.27 10.09 9.88
CA ASP A 338 -11.39 11.19 10.85
C ASP A 338 -11.43 10.77 12.35
N ALA A 339 -11.28 9.47 12.66
CA ALA A 339 -11.10 8.98 14.01
C ALA A 339 -9.68 9.24 14.53
N ARG A 340 -9.54 9.40 15.85
CA ARG A 340 -8.23 9.58 16.50
C ARG A 340 -7.30 8.39 16.26
N ALA A 341 -7.82 7.18 16.33
CA ALA A 341 -7.15 5.96 15.88
C ALA A 341 -7.69 5.61 14.50
N LEU A 342 -6.91 5.88 13.46
CA LEU A 342 -7.31 5.65 12.07
C LEU A 342 -7.44 4.16 11.79
N PHE A 343 -6.54 3.37 12.39
CA PHE A 343 -6.44 1.92 12.21
C PHE A 343 -6.87 1.20 13.49
N ALA A 344 -7.77 0.22 13.33
CA ALA A 344 -8.04 -0.80 14.33
C ALA A 344 -7.76 -2.17 13.72
N VAL A 345 -6.93 -2.98 14.38
CA VAL A 345 -6.48 -4.27 13.88
C VAL A 345 -6.89 -5.34 14.88
N ASN A 346 -7.58 -6.38 14.41
CA ASN A 346 -8.11 -7.42 15.27
C ASN A 346 -7.88 -8.80 14.65
N LEU A 347 -7.48 -9.76 15.48
CA LEU A 347 -7.49 -11.18 15.11
C LEU A 347 -8.94 -11.69 15.06
N ARG A 348 -9.25 -12.48 14.04
CA ARG A 348 -10.58 -13.04 13.78
C ARG A 348 -10.48 -14.53 13.53
N ASP A 349 -11.51 -15.26 13.94
CA ASP A 349 -11.63 -16.67 13.62
C ASP A 349 -12.04 -16.86 12.14
N GLY A 350 -11.36 -17.80 11.50
CA GLY A 350 -11.69 -18.35 10.20
C GLY A 350 -12.76 -19.45 10.30
N PRO A 351 -13.14 -20.04 9.16
CA PRO A 351 -13.98 -21.24 9.13
C PRO A 351 -13.38 -22.38 9.96
N ARG A 352 -14.25 -23.23 10.53
CA ARG A 352 -13.86 -24.39 11.33
C ARG A 352 -13.53 -25.60 10.47
#